data_AF-A0A6B8TXV2-F1
#
_entry.id   AF-A0A6B8TXV2-F1
#
_cell.length_a   1.000
_cell.length_b   1.000
_cell.length_c   1.000
_cell.angle_alpha   90.00
_cell.angle_beta   90.00
_cell.angle_gamma   90.00
#
_symmetry.space_group_name_H-M   'P 1'
#
loop_
_entity.id
_entity.type
_entity.pdbx_description
1 polymer ?
#
loop_
_entity_poly.entity_id
_entity_poly.type
_entity_poly.pdbx_seq_one_letter_code
_entity_poly.pdbx_strand_id
1 'polypeptide(L)'
;MPDLTRTMSHRDDALRVVMWTKPGCAACARTEKLLTRHDVPVLEEDMTAEILQFAADMGFREAPVVLGVRPDGTSTWWAGLDFTRIAEFVGLARKERDHV
;
A
#
# COMPACT_ATOMS: atom_id res chain seq x y z
N MET A 1 1.84 -40.54 -5.96
CA MET A 1 1.54 -39.18 -5.50
C MET A 1 2.69 -38.28 -5.89
N PRO A 2 2.56 -37.42 -6.91
CA PRO A 2 3.60 -36.47 -7.25
C PRO A 2 3.26 -35.07 -6.68
N ASP A 3 4.13 -34.63 -5.78
CA ASP A 3 4.64 -33.27 -5.57
C ASP A 3 3.82 -32.09 -6.13
N LEU A 4 3.05 -31.43 -5.27
CA LEU A 4 2.25 -30.23 -5.56
C LEU A 4 3.03 -28.91 -5.33
N THR A 5 4.35 -28.96 -5.16
CA THR A 5 5.10 -27.77 -4.69
C THR A 5 5.82 -27.00 -5.79
N ARG A 6 5.53 -27.21 -7.07
CA ARG A 6 6.29 -26.49 -8.12
C ARG A 6 5.57 -26.32 -9.45
N THR A 7 4.60 -25.41 -9.53
CA THR A 7 4.35 -24.69 -10.78
C THR A 7 3.61 -23.38 -10.51
N MET A 8 4.20 -22.25 -10.94
CA MET A 8 3.60 -20.91 -11.02
C MET A 8 3.61 -20.08 -9.71
N SER A 9 4.75 -19.58 -9.21
CA SER A 9 5.58 -18.45 -9.72
C SER A 9 5.09 -17.05 -9.30
N HIS A 10 5.32 -16.66 -8.03
CA HIS A 10 5.86 -15.37 -7.54
C HIS A 10 5.50 -14.02 -8.21
N ARG A 11 4.45 -13.91 -9.03
CA ARG A 11 4.08 -12.65 -9.73
C ARG A 11 2.92 -11.88 -9.11
N ASP A 12 2.23 -12.47 -8.13
CA ASP A 12 1.07 -11.85 -7.48
C ASP A 12 1.40 -11.15 -6.14
N ASP A 13 2.68 -11.22 -5.71
CA ASP A 13 3.27 -10.43 -4.61
C ASP A 13 3.96 -9.16 -5.15
N ALA A 14 3.40 -8.53 -6.18
CA ALA A 14 3.89 -7.24 -6.64
C ALA A 14 3.72 -6.20 -5.53
N LEU A 15 4.79 -5.45 -5.25
CA LEU A 15 4.74 -4.26 -4.39
C LEU A 15 3.50 -3.42 -4.74
N ARG A 16 2.60 -3.22 -3.79
CA ARG A 16 1.38 -2.44 -4.01
C ARG A 16 0.92 -1.71 -2.77
N VAL A 17 0.21 -0.62 -2.98
CA VAL A 17 -0.40 0.19 -1.94
C VAL A 17 -1.89 0.34 -2.24
N VAL A 18 -2.75 0.09 -1.26
CA VAL A 18 -4.19 0.39 -1.32
C VAL A 18 -4.47 1.53 -0.35
N MET A 19 -5.10 2.60 -0.84
CA MET A 19 -5.39 3.81 -0.07
C MET A 19 -6.90 4.04 -0.02
N TRP A 20 -7.45 4.05 1.18
CA TRP A 20 -8.83 4.50 1.41
C TRP A 20 -8.85 6.00 1.69
N THR A 21 -9.53 6.75 0.83
CA THR A 21 -9.50 8.22 0.80
C THR A 21 -10.89 8.83 1.00
N LYS A 22 -10.94 10.16 1.07
CA LYS A 22 -12.19 10.94 1.15
C LYS A 22 -12.08 12.20 0.29
N PRO A 23 -13.21 12.73 -0.23
CA PRO A 23 -13.21 13.95 -1.02
C PRO A 23 -12.56 15.14 -0.30
N GLY A 24 -11.78 15.94 -1.02
CA GLY A 24 -11.12 17.14 -0.48
C GLY A 24 -9.96 16.87 0.49
N CYS A 25 -9.49 15.62 0.59
CA CYS A 25 -8.39 15.25 1.48
C CYS A 25 -7.01 15.62 0.89
N ALA A 26 -6.43 16.73 1.33
CA ALA A 26 -5.09 17.16 0.90
C ALA A 26 -3.98 16.14 1.22
N ALA A 27 -4.07 15.46 2.38
CA ALA A 27 -3.11 14.41 2.77
C ALA A 27 -3.18 13.18 1.85
N CYS A 28 -4.39 12.83 1.37
CA CYS A 28 -4.63 11.71 0.47
C CYS A 28 -3.96 11.98 -0.88
N ALA A 29 -4.29 13.11 -1.51
CA ALA A 29 -3.69 13.53 -2.78
C ALA A 29 -2.17 13.67 -2.70
N ARG A 30 -1.63 14.15 -1.56
CA ARG A 30 -0.18 14.25 -1.37
C ARG A 30 0.50 12.90 -1.22
N THR A 31 -0.12 11.97 -0.50
CA THR A 31 0.40 10.60 -0.30
C THR A 31 0.44 9.86 -1.63
N GLU A 32 -0.68 9.86 -2.37
CA GLU A 32 -0.80 9.25 -3.68
C GLU A 32 0.26 9.82 -4.64
N LYS A 33 0.35 11.15 -4.76
CA LYS A 33 1.33 11.82 -5.62
C LYS A 33 2.78 11.45 -5.29
N LEU A 34 3.13 11.29 -4.01
CA LEU A 34 4.50 10.93 -3.63
C LEU A 34 4.83 9.48 -3.99
N LEU A 35 3.86 8.57 -3.85
CA LEU A 35 4.02 7.15 -4.19
C LEU A 35 4.07 6.95 -5.71
N THR A 36 3.09 7.48 -6.44
CA THR A 36 2.94 7.28 -7.90
C THR A 36 4.06 7.96 -8.70
N ARG A 37 4.59 9.10 -8.23
CA ARG A 37 5.77 9.75 -8.84
C ARG A 37 7.03 8.86 -8.84
N HIS A 38 7.07 7.85 -7.99
CA HIS A 38 8.19 6.93 -7.86
C HIS A 38 7.82 5.50 -8.28
N ASP A 39 6.81 5.36 -9.14
CA ASP A 39 6.36 4.09 -9.72
C ASP A 39 5.89 3.07 -8.68
N VAL A 40 5.46 3.52 -7.49
CA VAL A 40 4.78 2.64 -6.54
C VAL A 40 3.32 2.49 -7.02
N PRO A 41 2.83 1.26 -7.27
CA PRO A 41 1.43 1.04 -7.66
C PRO A 41 0.49 1.41 -6.50
N VAL A 42 -0.45 2.30 -6.77
CA VAL A 42 -1.49 2.73 -5.81
C VAL A 42 -2.86 2.40 -6.38
N LEU A 43 -3.68 1.72 -5.57
CA LEU A 43 -5.12 1.56 -5.78
C LEU A 43 -5.84 2.49 -4.79
N GLU A 44 -6.59 3.45 -5.31
CA GLU A 44 -7.42 4.34 -4.49
C GLU A 44 -8.83 3.79 -4.38
N GLU A 45 -9.38 3.79 -3.16
CA GLU A 45 -10.72 3.33 -2.80
C GLU A 45 -11.41 4.37 -1.91
N ASP A 46 -12.74 4.40 -1.91
CA ASP A 46 -13.51 5.29 -1.04
C ASP A 46 -13.53 4.78 0.41
N MET A 47 -13.56 5.71 1.38
CA MET A 47 -13.81 5.36 2.78
C MET A 47 -15.24 4.86 2.99
N THR A 48 -15.41 3.54 3.05
CA THR A 48 -16.66 2.86 3.41
C THR A 48 -16.89 2.80 4.93
N ALA A 49 -18.07 2.37 5.37
CA ALA A 49 -18.37 2.19 6.80
C ALA A 49 -17.46 1.12 7.44
N GLU A 50 -17.15 0.05 6.70
CA GLU A 50 -16.30 -1.04 7.16
C GLU A 50 -14.86 -0.56 7.41
N ILE A 51 -14.28 0.21 6.48
CA ILE A 51 -12.92 0.72 6.68
C ILE A 51 -12.86 1.80 7.75
N LEU A 52 -13.93 2.59 7.93
CA LEU A 52 -14.02 3.56 9.02
C LEU A 52 -14.04 2.86 10.39
N GLN A 53 -14.79 1.75 10.51
CA GLN A 53 -14.80 0.95 11.74
C GLN A 53 -13.42 0.33 11.99
N PHE A 54 -12.82 -0.28 10.96
CA PHE A 54 -11.46 -0.82 11.06
C PHE A 54 -10.44 0.24 11.49
N ALA A 55 -10.50 1.44 10.91
CA ALA A 55 -9.61 2.54 11.25
C ALA A 55 -9.77 2.94 12.73
N ALA A 56 -11.01 3.01 13.22
CA ALA A 56 -11.28 3.29 14.63
C ALA A 56 -10.71 2.21 15.56
N ASP A 57 -10.88 0.94 15.21
CA ASP A 57 -10.37 -0.20 15.99
C ASP A 57 -8.84 -0.23 16.05
N MET A 58 -8.18 0.20 14.97
CA MET A 58 -6.71 0.35 14.88
C MET A 58 -6.18 1.65 15.51
N GLY A 59 -7.07 2.54 15.98
CA GLY A 59 -6.71 3.83 16.55
C GLY A 59 -6.30 4.89 15.52
N PHE A 60 -6.55 4.66 14.24
CA PHE A 60 -6.30 5.62 13.16
C PHE A 60 -7.33 6.75 13.19
N ARG A 61 -6.84 7.99 13.06
CA ARG A 61 -7.67 9.21 13.18
C ARG A 61 -7.63 10.10 11.94
N GLU A 62 -6.88 9.71 10.93
CA GLU A 62 -6.60 10.52 9.75
C GLU A 62 -6.77 9.70 8.48
N ALA A 63 -7.20 10.37 7.41
CA ALA A 63 -7.15 9.83 6.06
C ALA A 63 -5.84 10.29 5.39
N PRO A 64 -5.25 9.51 4.47
CA PRO A 64 -5.73 8.20 4.00
C PRO A 64 -5.50 7.10 5.04
N VAL A 65 -6.30 6.04 5.02
CA VAL A 65 -5.95 4.76 5.66
C VAL A 65 -5.29 3.93 4.57
N VAL A 66 -4.17 3.29 4.88
CA VAL A 66 -3.32 2.69 3.83
C VAL A 66 -2.87 1.30 4.21
N LEU A 67 -3.01 0.37 3.26
CA LEU A 67 -2.43 -0.96 3.28
C LEU A 67 -1.29 -1.02 2.27
N GLY A 68 -0.07 -1.22 2.74
CA GLY A 68 1.07 -1.49 1.87
C GLY A 68 1.44 -2.97 1.91
N VAL A 69 1.61 -3.58 0.75
CA VAL A 69 2.08 -4.97 0.57
C VAL A 69 3.48 -4.93 -0.04
N ARG A 70 4.42 -5.59 0.62
CA ARG A 70 5.83 -5.67 0.23
C ARG A 70 6.07 -6.84 -0.74
N PRO A 71 7.21 -6.86 -1.47
CA PRO A 71 7.55 -7.96 -2.38
C PRO A 71 7.69 -9.33 -1.71
N ASP A 72 7.96 -9.36 -0.40
CA ASP A 72 8.03 -10.59 0.39
C ASP A 72 6.66 -11.10 0.87
N GLY A 73 5.56 -10.47 0.41
CA GLY A 73 4.19 -10.79 0.78
C GLY A 73 3.76 -10.22 2.15
N THR A 74 4.67 -9.62 2.93
CA THR A 74 4.29 -8.99 4.20
C THR A 74 3.53 -7.69 3.97
N SER A 75 2.64 -7.35 4.89
CA SER A 75 1.86 -6.12 4.81
C SER A 75 2.06 -5.22 6.02
N THR A 76 1.76 -3.94 5.84
CA THR A 76 1.73 -2.96 6.92
C THR A 76 0.58 -2.00 6.70
N TRP A 77 -0.02 -1.58 7.81
CA TRP A 77 -1.05 -0.54 7.82
C TRP A 77 -0.47 0.76 8.37
N TRP A 78 -0.94 1.88 7.84
CA TRP A 78 -0.74 3.20 8.43
C TRP A 78 -1.89 4.14 8.08
N ALA A 79 -1.89 5.32 8.69
CA ALA A 79 -2.86 6.36 8.43
C ALA A 79 -2.21 7.73 8.30
N GLY A 80 -2.86 8.64 7.58
CA GLY A 80 -2.38 9.99 7.36
C GLY A 80 -1.17 10.06 6.41
N LEU A 81 -0.57 11.25 6.34
CA LEU A 81 0.63 11.51 5.54
C LEU A 81 1.89 11.06 6.30
N ASP A 82 2.20 9.77 6.20
CA ASP A 82 3.39 9.19 6.83
C ASP A 82 4.58 9.13 5.85
N PHE A 83 5.51 10.09 5.98
CA PHE A 83 6.70 10.15 5.13
C PHE A 83 7.64 8.96 5.29
N THR A 84 7.66 8.33 6.46
CA THR A 84 8.53 7.18 6.72
C THR A 84 8.05 5.98 5.90
N ARG A 85 6.73 5.70 5.95
CA ARG A 85 6.11 4.64 5.16
C ARG A 85 6.17 4.90 3.67
N ILE A 86 5.94 6.15 3.25
CA ILE A 86 6.09 6.54 1.85
C ILE A 86 7.53 6.29 1.37
N ALA A 87 8.55 6.75 2.11
CA ALA A 87 9.95 6.55 1.74
C ALA A 87 10.34 5.06 1.69
N GLU A 88 9.82 4.25 2.61
CA GLU A 88 9.99 2.80 2.62
C GLU A 88 9.51 2.17 1.30
N PHE A 89 8.26 2.42 0.91
CA PHE A 89 7.67 1.85 -0.31
C PHE A 89 8.31 2.38 -1.59
N VAL A 90 8.71 3.66 -1.61
CA VAL A 90 9.53 4.22 -2.70
C VAL A 90 10.88 3.51 -2.82
N GLY A 91 11.52 3.23 -1.68
CA GLY A 91 12.79 2.49 -1.64
C GLY A 91 12.64 1.06 -2.16
N LEU A 92 11.54 0.39 -1.80
CA LEU A 92 11.22 -0.95 -2.31
C LEU A 92 10.98 -0.92 -3.82
N ALA A 93 10.18 0.02 -4.34
CA ALA A 93 9.92 0.13 -5.78
C ALA A 93 11.21 0.33 -6.59
N ARG A 94 12.13 1.15 -6.09
CA ARG A 94 13.44 1.35 -6.73
C ARG A 94 14.24 0.06 -6.78
N LYS A 95 14.34 -0.66 -5.66
CA LYS A 95 15.07 -1.94 -5.59
C LYS A 95 14.49 -2.96 -6.57
N GLU A 96 13.17 -3.10 -6.63
CA GLU A 96 12.52 -4.05 -7.55
C GLU A 96 12.89 -3.77 -9.01
N ARG A 97 13.01 -2.50 -9.41
CA ARG A 97 13.42 -2.13 -10.78
C ARG A 97 14.89 -2.41 -11.07
N ASP A 98 15.77 -2.17 -10.10
CA ASP A 98 17.22 -2.34 -10.29
C ASP A 98 17.65 -3.81 -10.35
N HIS A 99 16.76 -4.75 -9.97
CA HIS A 99 16.98 -6.21 -10.08
C HIS A 99 16.40 -6.81 -11.37
N VAL A 100 15.89 -5.99 -12.30
CA VAL A 100 15.41 -6.40 -13.64
C VAL A 100 16.48 -6.23 -14.70
#